data_AF-K1ZXZ4-F1
#
_entry.id   AF-K1ZXZ4-F1
#
_cell.length_a   1.000
_cell.length_b   1.000
_cell.length_c   1.000
_cell.angle_alpha   90.00
_cell.angle_beta   90.00
_cell.angle_gamma   90.00
#
_symmetry.space_group_name_H-M   'P 1'
#
loop_
_entity.id
_entity.type
_entity.pdbx_description
1 polymer ?
#
loop_
_entity_poly.entity_id
_entity_poly.type
_entity_poly.pdbx_seq_one_letter_code
_entity_poly.pdbx_strand_id
1 'polypeptide(L)'
;MPDRLGALISANTPMIMLGMGAGPGADAQYLFAEDVLGCTDGHKPRHAKTYRNFAAEYARLQTERIAAFRDFIADVNAGSYPEPQHNVAMADAEFTALKADLGL
;
A
#
# COMPACT_ATOMS: atom_id res chain seq x y z
N MET A 1 24.69 16.14 -7.96
CA MET A 1 25.74 16.98 -8.59
C MET A 1 26.03 18.16 -7.68
N PRO A 2 27.22 18.80 -7.72
CA PRO A 2 27.42 20.10 -7.09
C PRO A 2 26.40 21.12 -7.62
N ASP A 3 25.86 21.95 -6.74
CA ASP A 3 24.77 22.89 -7.02
C ASP A 3 25.09 23.88 -8.15
N ARG A 4 26.28 24.49 -8.09
CA ARG A 4 26.73 25.46 -9.10
C ARG A 4 26.92 24.83 -10.49
N LEU A 5 27.35 23.57 -10.54
CA LEU A 5 27.49 22.84 -11.80
C LEU A 5 26.12 22.49 -12.38
N GLY A 6 25.15 22.12 -11.53
CA GLY A 6 23.77 21.88 -11.96
C GLY A 6 23.14 23.14 -12.59
N ALA A 7 23.30 24.29 -11.92
CA ALA A 7 22.84 25.57 -12.45
C ALA A 7 23.49 25.94 -13.79
N LEU A 8 24.81 25.73 -13.93
CA LEU A 8 25.54 25.98 -15.18
C LEU A 8 25.00 25.11 -16.32
N ILE A 9 24.78 23.82 -16.08
CA ILE A 9 24.25 22.90 -17.10
C ILE A 9 22.84 23.32 -17.51
N SER A 10 21.93 23.55 -16.56
CA SER A 10 20.53 23.96 -16.83
C SER A 10 20.48 25.22 -17.70
N ALA A 11 21.34 26.21 -17.41
CA ALA A 11 21.36 27.48 -18.15
C ALA A 11 21.95 27.38 -19.58
N ASN A 12 22.65 26.30 -19.92
CA ASN A 12 23.39 26.17 -21.19
C ASN A 12 22.92 25.02 -22.08
N THR A 13 21.82 24.36 -21.73
CA THR A 13 21.19 23.32 -22.55
C THR A 13 19.80 23.78 -23.00
N PRO A 14 19.37 23.47 -24.24
CA PRO A 14 18.00 23.74 -24.67
C PRO A 14 16.97 22.73 -24.09
N MET A 15 17.44 21.70 -23.37
CA MET A 15 16.62 20.66 -22.76
C MET A 15 16.16 21.09 -21.35
N ILE A 16 15.07 20.49 -20.86
CA ILE A 16 14.64 20.66 -19.46
C ILE A 16 15.50 19.77 -18.54
N MET A 17 16.06 20.36 -17.49
CA MET A 17 16.81 19.64 -16.47
C MET A 17 15.95 19.37 -15.23
N LEU A 18 15.78 18.08 -14.89
CA LEU A 18 15.20 17.64 -13.62
C LEU A 18 16.32 17.42 -12.59
N GLY A 19 16.32 18.22 -11.53
CA GLY A 19 17.29 18.15 -10.44
C GLY A 19 16.84 17.22 -9.33
N MET A 20 17.69 16.25 -8.98
CA MET A 20 17.55 15.42 -7.79
C MET A 20 18.85 15.48 -6.99
N GLY A 21 18.91 16.36 -5.99
CA GLY A 21 20.16 16.63 -5.26
C GLY A 21 21.24 17.28 -6.13
N ALA A 22 20.84 18.15 -7.06
CA ALA A 22 21.71 18.93 -7.94
C ALA A 22 21.66 20.44 -7.65
N GLY A 23 21.13 20.83 -6.49
CA GLY A 23 20.90 22.22 -6.13
C GLY A 23 19.62 22.81 -6.74
N PRO A 24 19.29 24.06 -6.40
CA PRO A 24 18.04 24.71 -6.82
C PRO A 24 18.07 25.24 -8.25
N GLY A 25 19.22 25.21 -8.93
CA GLY A 25 19.39 25.81 -10.26
C GLY A 25 18.95 24.95 -11.44
N ALA A 26 18.32 23.80 -11.20
CA ALA A 26 17.65 23.01 -12.24
C ALA A 26 16.23 23.53 -12.49
N ASP A 27 15.70 23.33 -13.70
CA ASP A 27 14.38 23.84 -14.12
C ASP A 27 13.22 23.29 -13.29
N ALA A 28 13.34 22.05 -12.80
CA ALA A 28 12.40 21.45 -11.87
C ALA A 28 13.11 20.53 -10.88
N GLN A 29 12.44 20.25 -9.75
CA GLN A 29 12.95 19.40 -8.68
C GLN A 29 12.20 18.07 -8.66
N TYR A 30 12.95 16.99 -8.50
CA TYR A 30 12.44 15.62 -8.49
C TYR A 30 12.88 14.90 -7.21
N LEU A 31 11.95 14.17 -6.61
CA LEU A 31 12.16 13.23 -5.51
C LEU A 31 11.22 12.02 -5.70
N PHE A 32 11.61 10.87 -5.15
CA PHE A 32 10.72 9.70 -5.10
C PHE A 32 9.59 9.93 -4.10
N ALA A 33 8.38 9.47 -4.44
CA ALA A 33 7.22 9.60 -3.56
C ALA A 33 7.46 8.89 -2.23
N GLU A 34 8.17 7.76 -2.24
CA GLU A 34 8.54 6.96 -1.08
C GLU A 34 9.42 7.75 -0.10
N ASP A 35 10.34 8.57 -0.60
CA ASP A 35 11.18 9.46 0.21
C ASP A 35 10.38 10.60 0.84
N VAL A 36 9.49 11.19 0.03
CA VAL A 36 8.60 12.29 0.43
C VAL A 36 7.60 11.83 1.48
N LEU A 37 6.98 10.68 1.28
CA LEU A 37 5.98 10.09 2.17
C LEU A 37 6.60 9.36 3.36
N GLY A 38 7.91 9.11 3.33
CA GLY A 38 8.62 8.40 4.40
C GLY A 38 8.20 6.93 4.49
N CYS A 39 8.10 6.26 3.34
CA CYS A 39 7.79 4.84 3.24
C CYS A 39 9.01 3.95 3.50
N THR A 40 10.21 4.44 3.19
CA THR A 40 11.47 3.69 3.32
C THR A 40 11.88 3.55 4.79
N ASP A 41 12.11 2.31 5.22
CA ASP A 41 12.76 2.00 6.49
C ASP A 41 14.29 2.00 6.32
N GLY A 42 15.01 2.54 7.31
CA GLY A 42 16.47 2.62 7.28
C GLY A 42 17.04 3.84 6.52
N HIS A 43 18.01 3.59 5.64
CA HIS A 43 18.85 4.66 5.06
C HIS A 43 18.10 5.48 4.00
N LYS A 44 18.11 6.80 4.15
CA LYS A 44 17.57 7.76 3.18
C LYS A 44 18.70 8.42 2.39
N PRO A 45 18.57 8.56 1.05
CA PRO A 45 19.56 9.28 0.26
C PRO A 45 19.75 10.71 0.77
N ARG A 46 20.98 11.24 0.70
CA ARG A 46 21.30 12.60 1.22
C ARG A 46 20.41 13.73 0.69
N HIS A 47 19.84 13.55 -0.49
CA HIS A 47 19.05 14.56 -1.20
C HIS A 47 17.55 14.40 -0.94
N ALA A 48 17.13 13.29 -0.34
CA ALA A 48 15.75 13.03 0.01
C ALA A 48 15.28 13.99 1.09
N LYS A 49 13.99 14.31 1.07
CA LYS A 49 13.32 15.03 2.14
C LYS A 49 11.99 14.34 2.44
N THR A 50 11.83 13.93 3.70
CA THR A 50 10.62 13.29 4.18
C THR A 50 9.69 14.31 4.80
N TYR A 51 8.42 14.27 4.41
CA TYR A 51 7.36 15.16 4.87
C TYR A 51 6.32 14.45 5.73
N ARG A 52 6.18 13.12 5.59
CA ARG A 52 5.24 12.28 6.36
C ARG A 52 5.92 10.99 6.82
N ASN A 53 5.25 10.20 7.65
CA ASN A 53 5.75 8.92 8.15
C ASN A 53 4.80 7.79 7.76
N PHE A 54 4.77 7.46 6.47
CA PHE A 54 3.92 6.38 5.98
C PHE A 54 4.41 5.00 6.43
N ALA A 55 5.70 4.85 6.72
CA ALA A 55 6.22 3.62 7.32
C ALA A 55 5.49 3.27 8.64
N ALA A 56 5.27 4.25 9.53
CA ALA A 56 4.52 4.03 10.76
C ALA A 56 3.05 3.71 10.50
N GLU A 57 2.40 4.37 9.54
CA GLU A 57 1.02 4.05 9.18
C GLU A 57 0.87 2.66 8.59
N TYR A 58 1.80 2.24 7.73
CA TYR A 58 1.79 0.88 7.19
C TYR A 58 2.08 -0.16 8.26
N ALA A 59 2.97 0.12 9.21
CA ALA A 59 3.20 -0.75 10.36
C ALA A 59 1.93 -0.88 11.22
N ARG A 60 1.25 0.23 11.53
CA ARG A 60 -0.02 0.23 12.25
C ARG A 60 -1.08 -0.58 11.51
N LEU A 61 -1.28 -0.31 10.22
CA LEU A 61 -2.24 -1.06 9.39
C LEU A 61 -1.88 -2.54 9.29
N GLN A 62 -0.60 -2.89 9.29
CA GLN A 62 -0.18 -4.29 9.28
C GLN A 62 -0.56 -5.01 10.58
N THR A 63 -0.40 -4.35 11.73
CA THR A 63 -0.89 -4.88 13.01
C THR A 63 -2.41 -5.07 12.98
N GLU A 64 -3.17 -4.09 12.48
CA GLU A 64 -4.63 -4.19 12.37
C GLU A 64 -5.06 -5.33 11.44
N ARG A 65 -4.38 -5.53 10.30
CA ARG A 65 -4.66 -6.67 9.42
C ARG A 65 -4.47 -8.00 10.13
N ILE A 66 -3.37 -8.16 10.86
CA ILE A 66 -3.09 -9.38 11.63
C ILE A 66 -4.15 -9.59 12.71
N ALA A 67 -4.55 -8.54 13.42
CA ALA A 67 -5.60 -8.60 14.43
C ALA A 67 -6.94 -9.05 13.82
N ALA A 68 -7.39 -8.41 12.73
CA ALA A 68 -8.64 -8.76 12.08
C ALA A 68 -8.69 -10.23 11.62
N PHE A 69 -7.59 -10.77 11.08
CA PHE A 69 -7.55 -12.18 10.72
C PHE A 69 -7.57 -13.12 11.93
N ARG A 70 -7.00 -12.71 13.07
CA ARG A 70 -7.10 -13.49 14.31
C ARG A 70 -8.52 -13.49 14.86
N ASP A 71 -9.19 -12.35 14.81
CA ASP A 71 -10.60 -12.22 15.23
C ASP A 71 -11.49 -13.12 14.35
N PHE A 72 -11.28 -13.08 13.02
CA PHE A 72 -11.98 -13.97 12.10
C PHE A 72 -11.74 -15.46 12.40
N ILE A 73 -10.49 -15.86 12.68
CA ILE A 73 -10.17 -17.23 13.08
C ILE A 73 -10.90 -17.60 14.38
N ALA A 74 -10.97 -16.68 15.34
CA ALA A 74 -11.69 -16.89 16.59
C ALA A 74 -13.19 -17.09 16.34
N ASP A 75 -13.81 -16.26 15.50
CA ASP A 75 -15.21 -16.39 15.14
C ASP A 75 -15.52 -17.73 14.45
N VAL A 76 -14.67 -18.18 13.54
CA VAL A 76 -14.82 -19.47 12.86
C VAL A 76 -14.69 -20.63 13.85
N ASN A 77 -13.66 -20.59 14.71
CA ASN A 77 -13.44 -21.66 15.70
C ASN A 77 -14.55 -21.72 16.76
N ALA A 78 -15.14 -20.57 17.10
CA ALA A 78 -16.28 -20.48 18.02
C ALA A 78 -17.63 -20.78 17.34
N GLY A 79 -17.67 -20.91 16.01
CA GLY A 79 -18.90 -21.03 15.23
C GLY A 79 -19.77 -19.77 15.22
N SER A 80 -19.21 -18.61 15.62
CA SER A 80 -19.89 -17.31 15.59
C SER A 80 -19.98 -16.76 14.16
N TYR A 81 -19.00 -17.08 13.33
CA TYR A 81 -19.05 -16.86 11.89
C TYR A 81 -19.07 -18.21 11.14
N PRO A 82 -19.89 -18.37 10.09
CA PRO A 82 -20.85 -17.38 9.56
C PRO A 82 -22.12 -17.24 10.41
N GLU A 83 -22.58 -15.99 10.60
CA GLU A 83 -23.94 -15.70 11.08
C GLU A 83 -25.01 -16.00 10.01
N PRO A 84 -26.30 -16.14 10.40
CA PRO A 84 -27.40 -16.39 9.46
C PRO A 84 -27.48 -15.40 8.29
N GLN A 85 -27.11 -14.13 8.48
CA GLN A 85 -27.10 -13.12 7.41
C GLN A 85 -26.08 -13.39 6.30
N HIS A 86 -25.05 -14.19 6.57
CA HIS A 86 -24.05 -14.59 5.59
C HIS A 86 -24.48 -15.82 4.80
N ASN A 87 -25.53 -16.52 5.23
CA ASN A 87 -26.00 -17.74 4.59
C ASN A 87 -26.94 -17.40 3.44
N VAL A 88 -26.71 -18.04 2.28
CA VAL A 88 -27.67 -18.06 1.17
C VAL A 88 -28.52 -19.32 1.33
N ALA A 89 -29.81 -19.14 1.58
CA ALA A 89 -30.73 -20.27 1.75
C ALA A 89 -31.04 -20.95 0.40
N MET A 90 -31.21 -22.28 0.44
CA MET A 90 -31.70 -23.10 -0.68
C MET A 90 -33.13 -23.55 -0.38
N ALA A 91 -33.99 -23.62 -1.39
CA ALA A 91 -35.34 -24.13 -1.20
C ALA A 91 -35.31 -25.65 -0.93
N ASP A 92 -36.11 -26.13 0.02
CA ASP A 92 -36.12 -27.54 0.41
C ASP A 92 -36.39 -28.49 -0.77
N ALA A 93 -37.29 -28.09 -1.69
CA ALA A 93 -37.61 -28.88 -2.87
C ALA A 93 -36.39 -29.11 -3.78
N GLU A 94 -35.56 -28.08 -3.96
CA GLU A 94 -34.35 -28.15 -4.76
C GLU A 94 -33.31 -29.05 -4.06
N PHE A 95 -33.18 -28.92 -2.73
CA PHE A 95 -32.24 -29.73 -1.96
C PHE A 95 -32.64 -31.21 -1.96
N THR A 96 -33.93 -31.51 -1.85
CA THR A 96 -34.46 -32.89 -1.96
C THR A 96 -34.22 -33.48 -3.34
N ALA A 97 -34.49 -32.73 -4.42
CA ALA A 97 -34.23 -33.19 -5.77
C ALA A 97 -32.75 -33.52 -5.99
N LEU A 98 -31.85 -32.63 -5.53
CA LEU A 98 -30.41 -32.84 -5.61
C LEU A 98 -29.96 -34.12 -4.88
N LYS A 99 -30.50 -34.40 -3.68
CA LYS A 99 -30.19 -35.65 -2.96
C LYS A 99 -30.63 -36.88 -3.72
N ALA A 100 -31.84 -36.86 -4.27
CA ALA A 100 -32.37 -37.97 -5.06
C ALA A 100 -31.50 -38.26 -6.31
N ASP A 101 -31.07 -37.21 -7.02
CA ASP A 101 -30.16 -37.31 -8.17
C ASP A 101 -28.79 -37.89 -7.80
N LEU A 102 -28.31 -37.62 -6.58
CA LEU A 102 -27.06 -38.15 -6.04
C LEU A 102 -27.20 -39.54 -5.39
N GLY A 103 -28.42 -40.08 -5.28
CA GLY A 103 -28.70 -41.33 -4.58
C GLY A 103 -28.47 -41.28 -3.07
N LEU A 104 -28.56 -40.08 -2.47
CA LEU A 104 -28.42 -39.81 -1.03
C LEU A 104 -29.78 -39.73 -0.32
#